data_AF-A0A3D5WHZ2-F1
#
_entry.id   AF-A0A3D5WHZ2-F1
#
_cell.length_a   1.000
_cell.length_b   1.000
_cell.length_c   1.000
_cell.angle_alpha   90.00
_cell.angle_beta   90.00
_cell.angle_gamma   90.00
#
_symmetry.space_group_name_H-M   'P 1'
#
loop_
_entity.id
_entity.type
_entity.pdbx_description
1 polymer ?
#
loop_
_entity_poly.entity_id
_entity_poly.type
_entity_poly.pdbx_seq_one_letter_code
_entity_poly.pdbx_strand_id
1 'polypeptide(L)'
;IEQLFNSVHDKNITEDDFDVEEELSKPAIAKLGDVWLLGRHRVCCGDSTLPETYDVLMNGQKANIVLTDPPYNVNVEETAGKIKNDNMAEEDFYNFLFAAFVNMEQSMEQDASIYVFHADTEGLNFRKAFAAAGFYLSGCCIWKKNALVLGRSPYQWQHEPCLYGWKKGGKHNWYSDRKQTTIWEYDRPKASKDHPTMKPVALMAYPIQNSSMSNCIVLDPFLGSGSTLIASEQTNRICYGIELDEKFVDVIVRRYIEQTSSEDGVFVVRDGVKIPYSEVPGKPVKTSDNTQN
;
A
#
# COMPACT_ATOMS: atom_id res chain seq x y z
N ILE A 1 14.05 14.11 25.28
CA ILE A 1 13.26 14.24 24.03
C ILE A 1 13.84 13.33 22.95
N GLU A 2 15.12 13.45 22.57
CA GLU A 2 15.78 12.53 21.62
C GLU A 2 15.72 11.03 22.02
N GLN A 3 15.91 10.71 23.31
CA GLN A 3 15.76 9.31 23.79
C GLN A 3 14.33 8.77 23.65
N LEU A 4 13.31 9.63 23.70
CA LEU A 4 11.91 9.23 23.50
C LEU A 4 11.64 8.96 22.01
N PHE A 5 12.21 9.77 21.12
CA PHE A 5 12.12 9.56 19.66
C PHE A 5 12.82 8.27 19.21
N ASN A 6 14.01 7.97 19.74
CA ASN A 6 14.70 6.71 19.41
C ASN A 6 13.89 5.47 19.82
N SER A 7 13.18 5.52 20.96
CA SER A 7 12.33 4.40 21.41
C SER A 7 11.07 4.16 20.56
N VAL A 8 10.64 5.15 19.74
CA VAL A 8 9.47 5.03 18.84
C VAL A 8 9.83 4.39 17.49
N HIS A 9 11.11 4.46 17.10
CA HIS A 9 11.63 3.79 15.91
C HIS A 9 12.16 2.36 16.19
N ASP A 10 12.30 2.00 17.47
CA ASP A 10 12.90 0.74 17.95
C ASP A 10 11.96 -0.48 17.92
N LYS A 11 10.84 -0.40 17.19
CA LYS A 11 10.05 -1.60 16.88
C LYS A 11 10.76 -2.34 15.76
N ASN A 12 11.31 -3.53 16.08
CA ASN A 12 11.77 -4.47 15.06
C ASN A 12 10.58 -4.82 14.16
N ILE A 13 10.56 -4.25 12.95
CA ILE A 13 9.59 -4.61 11.93
C ILE A 13 9.89 -6.03 11.48
N THR A 14 8.87 -6.88 11.48
CA THR A 14 8.97 -8.27 11.08
C THR A 14 8.30 -8.43 9.72
N GLU A 15 9.02 -9.05 8.79
CA GLU A 15 8.39 -9.57 7.57
C GLU A 15 7.52 -10.77 7.95
N ASP A 16 6.35 -10.89 7.32
CA ASP A 16 5.49 -12.07 7.39
C ASP A 16 5.81 -13.09 6.27
N ASP A 17 5.27 -14.30 6.42
CA ASP A 17 5.38 -15.43 5.49
C ASP A 17 4.03 -15.81 4.86
N PHE A 18 3.10 -14.85 4.76
CA PHE A 18 1.76 -15.07 4.22
C PHE A 18 1.80 -15.59 2.78
N ASP A 19 1.09 -16.69 2.52
CA ASP A 19 1.00 -17.30 1.18
C ASP A 19 -0.04 -16.57 0.30
N VAL A 20 0.43 -15.53 -0.39
CA VAL A 20 -0.39 -14.74 -1.31
C VAL A 20 -0.95 -15.60 -2.45
N GLU A 21 -0.20 -16.59 -2.94
CA GLU A 21 -0.60 -17.39 -4.09
C GLU A 21 -1.74 -18.34 -3.77
N GLU A 22 -1.59 -19.03 -2.64
CA GLU A 22 -2.59 -19.96 -2.15
C GLU A 22 -3.91 -19.21 -1.99
N GLU A 23 -3.85 -17.97 -1.47
CA GLU A 23 -5.04 -17.14 -1.34
C GLU A 23 -5.58 -16.67 -2.71
N LEU A 24 -4.73 -16.21 -3.63
CA LEU A 24 -5.14 -15.82 -4.98
C LEU A 24 -5.73 -16.98 -5.79
N SER A 25 -5.41 -18.24 -5.45
CA SER A 25 -5.99 -19.43 -6.07
C SER A 25 -7.47 -19.65 -5.70
N LYS A 26 -7.94 -19.06 -4.60
CA LYS A 26 -9.30 -19.19 -4.09
C LYS A 26 -10.26 -18.25 -4.85
N PRO A 27 -11.57 -18.56 -4.89
CA PRO A 27 -12.59 -17.62 -5.37
C PRO A 27 -12.66 -16.38 -4.48
N ALA A 28 -12.88 -15.21 -5.08
CA ALA A 28 -13.03 -13.98 -4.32
C ALA A 28 -14.35 -13.97 -3.50
N ILE A 29 -14.28 -13.45 -2.27
CA ILE A 29 -15.42 -13.15 -1.40
C ILE A 29 -15.68 -11.64 -1.28
N ALA A 30 -14.63 -10.82 -1.41
CA ALA A 30 -14.76 -9.39 -1.59
C ALA A 30 -15.48 -9.06 -2.90
N LYS A 31 -16.12 -7.90 -2.92
CA LYS A 31 -16.84 -7.38 -4.08
C LYS A 31 -16.51 -5.91 -4.27
N LEU A 32 -16.48 -5.47 -5.53
CA LEU A 32 -16.39 -4.05 -5.85
C LEU A 32 -17.47 -3.25 -5.09
N GLY A 33 -17.05 -2.17 -4.43
CA GLY A 33 -17.89 -1.34 -3.56
C GLY A 33 -17.87 -1.73 -2.07
N ASP A 34 -17.29 -2.87 -1.70
CA ASP A 34 -17.13 -3.25 -0.30
C ASP A 34 -16.19 -2.27 0.44
N VAL A 35 -16.49 -2.05 1.72
CA VAL A 35 -15.55 -1.46 2.68
C VAL A 35 -15.27 -2.44 3.81
N TRP A 36 -14.05 -2.96 3.83
CA TRP A 36 -13.57 -3.83 4.89
C TRP A 36 -13.02 -2.99 6.05
N LEU A 37 -13.51 -3.27 7.26
CA LEU A 37 -13.03 -2.71 8.51
C LEU A 37 -12.16 -3.77 9.18
N LEU A 38 -10.87 -3.52 9.30
CA LEU A 38 -9.89 -4.45 9.85
C LEU A 38 -9.33 -3.83 11.13
N GLY A 39 -9.99 -4.07 12.27
CA GLY A 39 -9.68 -3.34 13.50
C GLY A 39 -9.86 -1.83 13.33
N ARG A 40 -8.75 -1.07 13.30
CA ARG A 40 -8.76 0.38 13.04
C ARG A 40 -8.61 0.75 11.56
N HIS A 41 -8.16 -0.20 10.73
CA HIS A 41 -7.89 0.01 9.32
C HIS A 41 -9.19 -0.04 8.49
N ARG A 42 -9.15 0.57 7.30
CA ARG A 42 -10.23 0.53 6.32
C ARG A 42 -9.65 0.18 4.95
N VAL A 43 -10.31 -0.71 4.23
CA VAL A 43 -9.92 -1.10 2.86
C VAL A 43 -11.16 -1.03 1.98
N CYS A 44 -11.14 -0.23 0.94
CA CYS A 44 -12.22 -0.17 -0.04
C CYS A 44 -11.85 -1.00 -1.28
N CYS A 45 -12.74 -1.89 -1.69
CA CYS A 45 -12.64 -2.53 -2.99
C CYS A 45 -13.17 -1.57 -4.05
N GLY A 46 -12.29 -0.89 -4.79
CA GLY A 46 -12.71 0.26 -5.60
C GLY A 46 -11.66 0.81 -6.56
N ASP A 47 -12.06 1.82 -7.33
CA ASP A 47 -11.20 2.49 -8.29
C ASP A 47 -10.64 3.79 -7.69
N SER A 48 -9.31 3.87 -7.63
CA SER A 48 -8.55 4.98 -7.05
C SER A 48 -8.50 6.24 -7.91
N THR A 49 -9.05 6.19 -9.12
CA THR A 49 -9.24 7.37 -9.97
C THR A 49 -10.56 8.09 -9.68
N LEU A 50 -11.47 7.46 -8.93
CA LEU A 50 -12.80 7.97 -8.63
C LEU A 50 -12.87 8.69 -7.27
N PRO A 51 -13.32 9.97 -7.20
CA PRO A 51 -13.48 10.70 -5.94
C PRO A 51 -14.39 10.01 -4.93
N GLU A 52 -15.47 9.39 -5.38
CA GLU A 52 -16.45 8.70 -4.54
C GLU A 52 -15.84 7.53 -3.74
N THR A 53 -14.80 6.88 -4.27
CA THR A 53 -14.07 5.83 -3.56
C THR A 53 -13.38 6.41 -2.33
N TYR A 54 -12.81 7.61 -2.42
CA TYR A 54 -12.16 8.29 -1.30
C TYR A 54 -13.18 8.82 -0.30
N ASP A 55 -14.34 9.34 -0.75
CA ASP A 55 -15.39 9.79 0.16
C ASP A 55 -15.85 8.66 1.10
N VAL A 56 -16.08 7.47 0.52
CA VAL A 56 -16.48 6.26 1.24
C VAL A 56 -15.34 5.72 2.13
N LEU A 57 -14.11 5.64 1.60
CA LEU A 57 -12.96 5.14 2.35
C LEU A 57 -12.63 6.06 3.53
N MET A 58 -12.48 7.36 3.27
CA MET A 58 -11.98 8.34 4.24
C MET A 58 -13.05 8.72 5.27
N ASN A 59 -14.34 8.67 4.91
CA ASN A 59 -15.46 8.90 5.82
C ASN A 59 -15.28 10.18 6.67
N GLY A 60 -14.94 11.28 5.99
CA GLY A 60 -14.70 12.60 6.59
C GLY A 60 -13.34 12.78 7.27
N GLN A 61 -12.48 11.76 7.33
CA GLN A 61 -11.11 11.89 7.83
C GLN A 61 -10.15 12.37 6.73
N LYS A 62 -8.94 12.77 7.12
CA LYS A 62 -7.85 13.14 6.21
C LYS A 62 -6.59 12.36 6.58
N ALA A 63 -5.79 12.03 5.56
CA ALA A 63 -4.55 11.29 5.73
C ALA A 63 -3.41 12.20 6.18
N ASN A 64 -2.60 11.74 7.13
CA ASN A 64 -1.38 12.45 7.57
C ASN A 64 -0.17 12.11 6.68
N ILE A 65 -0.24 11.00 5.95
CA ILE A 65 0.77 10.56 5.00
C ILE A 65 0.09 9.77 3.89
N VAL A 66 0.56 9.95 2.65
CA VAL A 66 0.30 9.02 1.55
C VAL A 66 1.57 8.23 1.28
N LEU A 67 1.45 6.91 1.22
CA LEU A 67 2.53 6.01 0.84
C LEU A 67 1.93 4.98 -0.10
N THR A 68 2.36 4.99 -1.36
CA THR A 68 1.67 4.20 -2.39
C THR A 68 2.59 3.74 -3.51
N ASP A 69 2.15 2.70 -4.20
CA ASP A 69 2.85 2.01 -5.28
C ASP A 69 1.89 1.78 -6.48
N PRO A 70 1.58 2.82 -7.27
CA PRO A 70 0.67 2.70 -8.40
C PRO A 70 1.22 1.75 -9.48
N PRO A 71 0.39 1.24 -10.39
CA PRO A 71 0.85 0.48 -11.56
C PRO A 71 1.94 1.25 -12.33
N TYR A 72 2.90 0.52 -12.88
CA TYR A 72 4.11 1.07 -13.49
C TYR A 72 4.04 1.22 -15.00
N ASN A 73 2.94 0.75 -15.61
CA ASN A 73 2.73 0.72 -17.06
C ASN A 73 3.78 -0.08 -17.83
N VAL A 74 4.36 -1.11 -17.20
CA VAL A 74 5.46 -1.91 -17.80
C VAL A 74 5.00 -3.28 -18.33
N ASN A 75 3.68 -3.49 -18.41
CA ASN A 75 3.01 -4.69 -18.90
C ASN A 75 3.56 -5.96 -18.23
N VAL A 76 3.51 -6.01 -16.91
CA VAL A 76 3.88 -7.19 -16.13
C VAL A 76 2.95 -8.35 -16.46
N GLU A 77 3.52 -9.48 -16.90
CA GLU A 77 2.85 -10.76 -17.03
C GLU A 77 3.45 -11.73 -16.00
N GLU A 78 2.80 -11.86 -14.84
CA GLU A 78 3.20 -12.81 -13.79
C GLU A 78 2.33 -14.07 -13.81
N THR A 79 2.83 -15.16 -13.21
CA THR A 79 2.07 -16.41 -13.04
C THR A 79 0.76 -16.19 -12.28
N ALA A 80 0.73 -15.21 -11.37
CA ALA A 80 -0.45 -14.79 -10.61
C ALA A 80 -1.48 -13.98 -11.42
N GLY A 81 -1.16 -13.59 -12.66
CA GLY A 81 -2.04 -12.82 -13.55
C GLY A 81 -1.41 -11.53 -14.10
N LYS A 82 -2.22 -10.73 -14.79
CA LYS A 82 -1.85 -9.39 -15.27
C LYS A 82 -2.25 -8.34 -14.24
N ILE A 83 -1.37 -7.37 -13.98
CA ILE A 83 -1.72 -6.19 -13.20
C ILE A 83 -2.72 -5.35 -14.01
N LYS A 84 -3.87 -5.02 -13.41
CA LYS A 84 -4.87 -4.15 -14.06
C LYS A 84 -4.27 -2.76 -14.27
N ASN A 85 -4.54 -2.15 -15.42
CA ASN A 85 -4.07 -0.81 -15.79
C ASN A 85 -2.54 -0.65 -15.93
N ASP A 86 -1.80 -1.73 -16.14
CA ASP A 86 -0.33 -1.72 -16.29
C ASP A 86 0.14 -1.74 -17.76
N ASN A 87 -0.75 -1.42 -18.72
CA ASN A 87 -0.42 -1.26 -20.15
C ASN A 87 -1.41 -0.32 -20.86
N MET A 88 -1.07 0.95 -20.88
CA MET A 88 -1.84 2.09 -21.35
C MET A 88 -0.98 2.94 -22.28
N ALA A 89 -1.61 3.66 -23.21
CA ALA A 89 -0.92 4.70 -23.97
C ALA A 89 -0.43 5.81 -23.04
N GLU A 90 0.64 6.52 -23.44
CA GLU A 90 1.30 7.53 -22.59
C GLU A 90 0.33 8.57 -22.01
N GLU A 91 -0.59 9.07 -22.84
CA GLU A 91 -1.60 10.07 -22.43
C GLU A 91 -2.63 9.50 -21.46
N ASP A 92 -3.10 8.27 -21.71
CA ASP A 92 -4.06 7.58 -20.84
C ASP A 92 -3.43 7.29 -19.48
N PHE A 93 -2.17 6.87 -19.46
CA PHE A 93 -1.44 6.61 -18.22
C PHE A 93 -1.20 7.90 -17.41
N TYR A 94 -0.84 9.00 -18.07
CA TYR A 94 -0.76 10.31 -17.41
C TYR A 94 -2.11 10.71 -16.81
N ASN A 95 -3.22 10.56 -17.54
CA ASN A 95 -4.55 10.92 -17.06
C ASN A 95 -4.98 10.06 -15.86
N PHE A 96 -4.68 8.76 -15.90
CA PHE A 96 -4.87 7.84 -14.78
C PHE A 96 -4.11 8.30 -13.52
N LEU A 97 -2.81 8.57 -13.65
CA LEU A 97 -1.99 9.04 -12.53
C LEU A 97 -2.47 10.40 -12.01
N PHE A 98 -2.81 11.33 -12.91
CA PHE A 98 -3.28 12.65 -12.55
C PHE A 98 -4.60 12.58 -11.75
N ALA A 99 -5.57 11.78 -12.20
CA ALA A 99 -6.83 11.58 -11.48
C ALA A 99 -6.59 11.02 -10.07
N ALA A 100 -5.78 9.96 -9.95
CA ALA A 100 -5.45 9.37 -8.66
C ALA A 100 -4.73 10.36 -7.74
N PHE A 101 -3.73 11.09 -8.24
CA PHE A 101 -2.98 12.06 -7.43
C PHE A 101 -3.81 13.26 -6.99
N VAL A 102 -4.78 13.72 -7.79
CA VAL A 102 -5.72 14.76 -7.37
C VAL A 102 -6.56 14.28 -6.19
N ASN A 103 -7.08 13.05 -6.25
CA ASN A 103 -7.86 12.50 -5.14
C ASN A 103 -7.02 12.29 -3.87
N MET A 104 -5.77 11.86 -4.01
CA MET A 104 -4.81 11.78 -2.91
C MET A 104 -4.57 13.15 -2.29
N GLU A 105 -4.27 14.17 -3.11
CA GLU A 105 -4.01 15.54 -2.65
C GLU A 105 -5.20 16.05 -1.84
N GLN A 106 -6.41 15.88 -2.36
CA GLN A 106 -7.63 16.34 -1.71
C GLN A 106 -7.91 15.59 -0.40
N SER A 107 -7.47 14.34 -0.27
CA SER A 107 -7.69 13.48 0.91
C SER A 107 -6.65 13.65 2.02
N MET A 108 -5.63 14.48 1.80
CA MET A 108 -4.53 14.73 2.73
C MET A 108 -4.75 15.93 3.64
N GLU A 109 -4.23 15.84 4.87
CA GLU A 109 -4.01 16.98 5.75
C GLU A 109 -3.05 18.00 5.13
N GLN A 110 -3.16 19.25 5.55
CA GLN A 110 -2.34 20.35 4.97
C GLN A 110 -0.84 20.24 5.25
N ASP A 111 -0.45 19.42 6.24
CA ASP A 111 0.94 19.20 6.61
C ASP A 111 1.47 17.79 6.24
N ALA A 112 0.68 17.04 5.47
CA ALA A 112 0.98 15.65 5.13
C ALA A 112 2.06 15.50 4.06
N SER A 113 2.90 14.48 4.26
CA SER A 113 3.89 14.02 3.27
C SER A 113 3.30 13.00 2.31
N ILE A 114 3.87 12.90 1.12
CA ILE A 114 3.52 11.87 0.13
C ILE A 114 4.78 11.16 -0.38
N TYR A 115 4.66 9.84 -0.53
CA TYR A 115 5.65 8.92 -1.08
C TYR A 115 5.00 8.09 -2.19
N VAL A 116 5.58 8.12 -3.39
CA VAL A 116 5.05 7.41 -4.56
C VAL A 116 6.14 6.61 -5.23
N PHE A 117 6.12 5.29 -5.06
CA PHE A 117 6.97 4.38 -5.81
C PHE A 117 6.58 4.39 -7.29
N HIS A 118 7.55 4.23 -8.19
CA HIS A 118 7.31 4.22 -9.63
C HIS A 118 8.39 3.44 -10.40
N ALA A 119 8.12 3.10 -11.67
CA ALA A 119 9.16 2.68 -12.60
C ALA A 119 9.94 3.89 -13.14
N ASP A 120 11.26 3.79 -13.22
CA ASP A 120 12.10 4.89 -13.73
C ASP A 120 11.78 5.23 -15.19
N THR A 121 11.41 4.23 -16.00
CA THR A 121 11.00 4.39 -17.40
C THR A 121 9.76 5.28 -17.57
N GLU A 122 8.85 5.29 -16.59
CA GLU A 122 7.66 6.15 -16.56
C GLU A 122 7.84 7.39 -15.67
N GLY A 123 9.06 7.64 -15.18
CA GLY A 123 9.32 8.71 -14.22
C GLY A 123 8.89 10.10 -14.69
N LEU A 124 8.86 10.36 -16.01
CA LEU A 124 8.35 11.61 -16.56
C LEU A 124 6.84 11.77 -16.30
N ASN A 125 6.04 10.73 -16.58
CA ASN A 125 4.59 10.78 -16.39
C ASN A 125 4.22 10.94 -14.91
N PHE A 126 4.88 10.18 -14.03
CA PHE A 126 4.73 10.32 -12.58
C PHE A 126 5.04 11.74 -12.11
N ARG A 127 6.19 12.32 -12.51
CA ARG A 127 6.57 13.69 -12.09
C ARG A 127 5.63 14.76 -12.64
N LYS A 128 5.18 14.63 -13.89
CA LYS A 128 4.20 15.56 -14.49
C LYS A 128 2.88 15.52 -13.73
N ALA A 129 2.31 14.33 -13.53
CA ALA A 129 1.05 14.16 -12.83
C ALA A 129 1.16 14.64 -11.38
N PHE A 130 2.25 14.31 -10.68
CA PHE A 130 2.51 14.70 -9.30
C PHE A 130 2.54 16.23 -9.14
N ALA A 131 3.29 16.92 -10.01
CA ALA A 131 3.37 18.38 -9.99
C ALA A 131 2.04 19.06 -10.36
N ALA A 132 1.31 18.50 -11.34
CA ALA A 132 0.04 19.00 -11.81
C ALA A 132 -1.08 18.83 -10.76
N ALA A 133 -1.08 17.73 -10.01
CA ALA A 133 -2.06 17.44 -8.96
C ALA A 133 -1.94 18.37 -7.75
N GLY A 134 -0.86 19.14 -7.64
CA GLY A 134 -0.68 20.13 -6.57
C GLY A 134 0.41 19.78 -5.57
N PHE A 135 1.25 18.78 -5.84
CA PHE A 135 2.36 18.45 -4.95
C PHE A 135 3.65 19.21 -5.27
N TYR A 136 4.38 19.55 -4.21
CA TYR A 136 5.77 19.98 -4.27
C TYR A 136 6.67 18.75 -4.20
N LEU A 137 7.47 18.53 -5.25
CA LEU A 137 8.45 17.46 -5.30
C LEU A 137 9.71 17.89 -4.56
N SER A 138 9.97 17.29 -3.39
CA SER A 138 11.17 17.58 -2.61
C SER A 138 12.37 16.77 -3.09
N GLY A 139 12.15 15.55 -3.57
CA GLY A 139 13.23 14.67 -3.96
C GLY A 139 12.74 13.33 -4.50
N CYS A 140 13.69 12.48 -4.84
CA CYS A 140 13.46 11.10 -5.23
C CYS A 140 14.35 10.22 -4.37
N CYS A 141 13.72 9.38 -3.55
CA CYS A 141 14.37 8.30 -2.83
C CYS A 141 14.51 7.09 -3.76
N ILE A 142 15.42 6.18 -3.42
CA ILE A 142 15.74 4.98 -4.19
C ILE A 142 15.74 3.81 -3.22
N TRP A 143 14.83 2.86 -3.42
CA TRP A 143 14.95 1.55 -2.81
C TRP A 143 15.99 0.73 -3.57
N LYS A 144 17.11 0.42 -2.93
CA LYS A 144 18.15 -0.48 -3.45
C LYS A 144 17.88 -1.90 -2.96
N LYS A 145 17.75 -2.82 -3.90
CA LYS A 145 17.48 -4.25 -3.67
C LYS A 145 18.78 -5.01 -3.45
N ASN A 146 18.71 -6.08 -2.66
CA ASN A 146 19.83 -7.00 -2.42
C ASN A 146 20.26 -7.81 -3.65
N ALA A 147 19.39 -7.95 -4.65
CA ALA A 147 19.68 -8.65 -5.90
C ALA A 147 18.99 -7.99 -7.09
N LEU A 148 19.59 -8.16 -8.27
CA LEU A 148 19.04 -7.67 -9.52
C LEU A 148 17.73 -8.39 -9.90
N VAL A 149 16.91 -7.71 -10.70
CA VAL A 149 15.74 -8.22 -11.41
C VAL A 149 16.16 -8.38 -12.87
N LEU A 150 16.09 -9.62 -13.36
CA LEU A 150 16.45 -9.93 -14.74
C LEU A 150 15.35 -9.46 -15.69
N GLY A 151 15.75 -8.72 -16.71
CA GLY A 151 14.92 -8.27 -17.81
C GLY A 151 15.65 -8.37 -19.14
N ARG A 152 14.99 -7.95 -20.22
CA ARG A 152 15.54 -8.01 -21.59
C ARG A 152 16.60 -6.94 -21.88
N SER A 153 16.68 -5.91 -21.04
CA SER A 153 17.66 -4.83 -21.14
C SER A 153 19.08 -5.34 -20.84
N PRO A 154 20.14 -4.76 -21.44
CA PRO A 154 21.52 -5.00 -21.02
C PRO A 154 21.78 -4.59 -19.56
N TYR A 155 21.06 -3.57 -19.06
CA TYR A 155 21.10 -3.17 -17.65
C TYR A 155 19.95 -3.82 -16.89
N GLN A 156 20.30 -4.53 -15.82
CA GLN A 156 19.35 -5.20 -14.93
C GLN A 156 18.95 -4.26 -13.79
N TRP A 157 17.66 -4.19 -13.48
CA TRP A 157 17.17 -3.32 -12.41
C TRP A 157 17.60 -3.86 -11.05
N GLN A 158 18.21 -3.02 -10.22
CA GLN A 158 18.51 -3.35 -8.81
C GLN A 158 17.90 -2.33 -7.86
N HIS A 159 17.03 -1.47 -8.37
CA HIS A 159 16.42 -0.43 -7.57
C HIS A 159 15.02 -0.08 -8.07
N GLU A 160 14.29 0.63 -7.22
CA GLU A 160 13.06 1.31 -7.57
C GLU A 160 13.06 2.74 -7.02
N PRO A 161 12.74 3.75 -7.83
CA PRO A 161 12.59 5.11 -7.35
C PRO A 161 11.27 5.32 -6.59
N CYS A 162 11.29 6.27 -5.66
CA CYS A 162 10.15 6.73 -4.89
C CYS A 162 10.15 8.26 -4.83
N LEU A 163 9.15 8.91 -5.42
CA LEU A 163 8.97 10.36 -5.30
C LEU A 163 8.63 10.71 -3.85
N TYR A 164 9.24 11.77 -3.34
CA TYR A 164 8.97 12.29 -2.01
C TYR A 164 8.61 13.78 -2.09
N GLY A 165 7.55 14.17 -1.40
CA GLY A 165 7.06 15.54 -1.40
C GLY A 165 5.93 15.78 -0.40
N TRP A 166 5.22 16.89 -0.60
CA TRP A 166 4.06 17.31 0.19
C TRP A 166 3.18 18.26 -0.61
N LYS A 167 2.01 18.66 -0.09
CA LYS A 167 1.08 19.59 -0.76
C LYS A 167 1.73 20.96 -0.99
N LYS A 168 1.56 21.55 -2.18
CA LYS A 168 1.97 22.95 -2.44
C LYS A 168 1.18 23.89 -1.52
N GLY A 169 1.87 24.83 -0.88
CA GLY A 169 1.27 25.74 0.10
C GLY A 169 0.98 25.09 1.46
N GLY A 170 1.14 23.77 1.58
CA GLY A 170 1.11 23.04 2.84
C GLY A 170 2.38 23.26 3.67
N LYS A 171 2.32 22.85 4.94
CA LYS A 171 3.51 22.72 5.77
C LYS A 171 4.11 21.32 5.56
N HIS A 172 5.36 21.12 5.94
CA HIS A 172 5.96 19.79 5.96
C HIS A 172 6.48 19.51 7.36
N ASN A 173 5.96 18.44 7.97
CA ASN A 173 6.40 17.97 9.27
C ASN A 173 7.25 16.71 9.11
N TRP A 174 8.39 16.68 9.80
CA TRP A 174 9.35 15.59 9.79
C TRP A 174 9.53 15.08 11.22
N TYR A 175 9.43 13.76 11.41
CA TYR A 175 9.36 13.12 12.72
C TYR A 175 10.55 12.21 13.02
N SER A 176 11.55 12.18 12.15
CA SER A 176 12.82 11.46 12.34
C SER A 176 13.96 12.39 12.76
N ASP A 177 15.16 11.84 12.91
CA ASP A 177 16.37 12.67 12.96
C ASP A 177 16.68 13.27 11.57
N ARG A 178 17.80 13.94 11.33
CA ARG A 178 18.12 14.50 9.99
C ARG A 178 19.25 13.74 9.30
N LYS A 179 19.36 12.44 9.57
CA LYS A 179 20.42 11.57 9.03
C LYS A 179 19.92 10.58 7.98
N GLN A 180 18.62 10.51 7.73
CA GLN A 180 18.03 9.67 6.68
C GLN A 180 18.58 10.11 5.32
N THR A 181 18.90 9.13 4.48
CA THR A 181 19.44 9.37 3.14
C THR A 181 18.40 9.01 2.09
N THR A 182 18.68 9.38 0.84
CA THR A 182 17.82 9.06 -0.30
C THR A 182 17.99 7.62 -0.80
N ILE A 183 18.92 6.83 -0.24
CA ILE A 183 19.12 5.43 -0.62
C ILE A 183 18.65 4.54 0.53
N TRP A 184 17.66 3.70 0.27
CA TRP A 184 17.06 2.79 1.24
C TRP A 184 17.42 1.36 0.87
N GLU A 185 18.18 0.69 1.72
CA GLU A 185 18.63 -0.68 1.49
C GLU A 185 17.72 -1.63 2.24
N TYR A 186 16.83 -2.30 1.51
CA TYR A 186 15.94 -3.32 2.05
C TYR A 186 15.96 -4.53 1.12
N ASP A 187 16.12 -5.71 1.70
CA ASP A 187 16.06 -6.96 0.97
C ASP A 187 14.65 -7.18 0.43
N ARG A 188 14.53 -7.73 -0.77
CA ARG A 188 13.23 -8.24 -1.21
C ARG A 188 12.78 -9.34 -0.25
N PRO A 189 11.46 -9.50 -0.01
CA PRO A 189 10.97 -10.66 0.74
C PRO A 189 11.50 -11.94 0.09
N LYS A 190 11.79 -12.97 0.89
CA LYS A 190 12.25 -14.24 0.36
C LYS A 190 11.13 -14.81 -0.52
N ALA A 191 11.35 -14.74 -1.83
CA ALA A 191 10.40 -15.25 -2.79
C ALA A 191 10.25 -16.77 -2.60
N SER A 192 9.01 -17.28 -2.59
CA SER A 192 8.78 -18.58 -3.21
C SER A 192 9.30 -18.46 -4.65
N LYS A 193 9.82 -19.53 -5.25
CA LYS A 193 10.46 -19.45 -6.58
C LYS A 193 9.54 -18.88 -7.68
N ASP A 194 8.26 -18.74 -7.41
CA ASP A 194 7.23 -18.46 -8.39
C ASP A 194 6.65 -17.01 -8.29
N HIS A 195 6.90 -16.22 -7.21
CA HIS A 195 6.08 -15.00 -6.93
C HIS A 195 6.85 -13.75 -6.48
N PRO A 196 6.93 -12.71 -7.33
CA PRO A 196 7.75 -11.53 -7.04
C PRO A 196 7.03 -10.18 -7.13
N THR A 197 6.14 -9.80 -6.20
CA THR A 197 5.54 -8.44 -6.26
C THR A 197 5.25 -7.74 -4.93
N MET A 198 5.51 -8.36 -3.78
CA MET A 198 5.24 -7.71 -2.49
C MET A 198 6.39 -6.79 -2.05
N LYS A 199 6.06 -5.55 -1.66
CA LYS A 199 7.04 -4.67 -0.99
C LYS A 199 7.36 -5.21 0.41
N PRO A 200 8.62 -5.18 0.85
CA PRO A 200 8.99 -5.50 2.23
C PRO A 200 8.21 -4.63 3.22
N VAL A 201 7.73 -5.21 4.31
CA VAL A 201 7.04 -4.48 5.38
C VAL A 201 7.97 -3.45 6.01
N ALA A 202 9.25 -3.80 6.20
CA ALA A 202 10.27 -2.89 6.75
C ALA A 202 10.54 -1.68 5.84
N LEU A 203 10.48 -1.87 4.52
CA LEU A 203 10.60 -0.79 3.55
C LEU A 203 9.43 0.21 3.69
N MET A 204 8.20 -0.29 3.86
CA MET A 204 7.01 0.56 3.98
C MET A 204 6.94 1.25 5.35
N ALA A 205 7.36 0.58 6.42
CA ALA A 205 7.39 1.15 7.77
C ALA A 205 8.33 2.36 7.89
N TYR A 206 9.43 2.36 7.14
CA TYR A 206 10.45 3.42 7.21
C TYR A 206 9.91 4.84 6.91
N PRO A 207 9.31 5.13 5.73
CA PRO A 207 8.71 6.43 5.47
C PRO A 207 7.52 6.75 6.38
N ILE A 208 6.73 5.73 6.80
CA ILE A 208 5.64 5.92 7.77
C ILE A 208 6.18 6.50 9.07
N GLN A 209 7.22 5.92 9.63
CA GLN A 209 7.79 6.39 10.89
C GLN A 209 8.48 7.75 10.75
N ASN A 210 9.10 8.04 9.60
CA ASN A 210 9.78 9.31 9.37
C ASN A 210 8.82 10.50 9.20
N SER A 211 7.61 10.25 8.70
CA SER A 211 6.65 11.29 8.31
C SER A 211 5.32 11.24 9.06
N SER A 212 5.21 10.46 10.14
CA SER A 212 3.99 10.41 10.96
C SER A 212 4.23 10.04 12.41
N MET A 213 3.28 10.41 13.28
CA MET A 213 3.20 9.92 14.66
C MET A 213 2.33 8.66 14.75
N SER A 214 2.35 7.96 15.88
CA SER A 214 1.37 6.89 16.14
C SER A 214 -0.06 7.41 16.07
N ASN A 215 -0.99 6.55 15.67
CA ASN A 215 -2.40 6.84 15.41
C ASN A 215 -2.69 7.75 14.21
N CYS A 216 -1.67 8.23 13.49
CA CYS A 216 -1.88 8.91 12.21
C CYS A 216 -2.47 7.96 11.16
N ILE A 217 -3.20 8.54 10.20
CA ILE A 217 -3.75 7.84 9.05
C ILE A 217 -2.73 7.84 7.90
N VAL A 218 -2.40 6.65 7.43
CA VAL A 218 -1.62 6.35 6.23
C VAL A 218 -2.61 5.99 5.13
N LEU A 219 -2.60 6.74 4.04
CA LEU A 219 -3.42 6.47 2.86
C LEU A 219 -2.58 5.76 1.79
N ASP A 220 -3.07 4.60 1.34
CA ASP A 220 -2.50 3.87 0.22
C ASP A 220 -3.59 3.45 -0.78
N PRO A 221 -3.82 4.24 -1.84
CA PRO A 221 -4.84 3.95 -2.83
C PRO A 221 -4.41 2.89 -3.85
N PHE A 222 -3.26 2.25 -3.71
CA PHE A 222 -2.85 1.12 -4.55
C PHE A 222 -2.28 0.03 -3.63
N LEU A 223 -3.17 -0.48 -2.77
CA LEU A 223 -2.76 -1.23 -1.58
C LEU A 223 -2.15 -2.60 -1.90
N GLY A 224 -2.44 -3.18 -3.07
CA GLY A 224 -1.84 -4.42 -3.55
C GLY A 224 -2.02 -5.57 -2.56
N SER A 225 -0.92 -6.21 -2.14
CA SER A 225 -0.95 -7.28 -1.14
C SER A 225 -1.02 -6.78 0.32
N GLY A 226 -1.15 -5.48 0.55
CA GLY A 226 -1.38 -4.91 1.88
C GLY A 226 -0.14 -4.63 2.73
N SER A 227 1.07 -4.56 2.14
CA SER A 227 2.29 -4.30 2.93
C SER A 227 2.24 -2.98 3.70
N THR A 228 1.63 -1.93 3.15
CA THR A 228 1.41 -0.66 3.86
C THR A 228 0.49 -0.83 5.07
N LEU A 229 -0.51 -1.72 4.97
CA LEU A 229 -1.42 -2.03 6.08
C LEU A 229 -0.70 -2.77 7.20
N ILE A 230 0.07 -3.81 6.87
CA ILE A 230 0.86 -4.57 7.86
C ILE A 230 1.90 -3.67 8.53
N ALA A 231 2.60 -2.83 7.76
CA ALA A 231 3.55 -1.86 8.31
C ALA A 231 2.85 -0.85 9.23
N SER A 232 1.65 -0.38 8.87
CA SER A 232 0.86 0.52 9.70
C SER A 232 0.45 -0.14 11.01
N GLU A 233 -0.02 -1.39 10.98
CA GLU A 233 -0.40 -2.14 12.18
C GLU A 233 0.79 -2.32 13.13
N GLN A 234 1.92 -2.83 12.63
CA GLN A 234 3.13 -3.03 13.43
C GLN A 234 3.66 -1.72 14.05
N THR A 235 3.47 -0.60 13.35
CA THR A 235 3.92 0.73 13.80
C THR A 235 2.85 1.52 14.56
N ASN A 236 1.68 0.95 14.91
CA ASN A 236 0.56 1.64 15.57
C ASN A 236 -0.03 2.82 14.77
N ARG A 237 0.06 2.82 13.45
CA ARG A 237 -0.65 3.75 12.55
C ARG A 237 -1.96 3.11 12.06
N ILE A 238 -2.76 3.88 11.34
CA ILE A 238 -4.04 3.42 10.77
C ILE A 238 -3.91 3.48 9.26
N CYS A 239 -4.18 2.36 8.58
CA CYS A 239 -4.11 2.30 7.11
C CYS A 239 -5.51 2.43 6.53
N TYR A 240 -5.71 3.41 5.68
CA TYR A 240 -6.88 3.54 4.82
C TYR A 240 -6.42 3.25 3.40
N GLY A 241 -6.88 2.16 2.79
CA GLY A 241 -6.41 1.77 1.47
C GLY A 241 -7.50 1.46 0.47
N ILE A 242 -7.13 1.51 -0.81
CA ILE A 242 -7.98 1.13 -1.94
C ILE A 242 -7.26 0.01 -2.69
N GLU A 243 -8.01 -1.02 -3.07
CA GLU A 243 -7.56 -2.07 -3.97
C GLU A 243 -8.67 -2.40 -4.97
N LEU A 244 -8.33 -2.48 -6.25
CA LEU A 244 -9.30 -2.66 -7.33
C LEU A 244 -9.66 -4.14 -7.54
N ASP A 245 -8.71 -5.04 -7.28
CA ASP A 245 -8.92 -6.47 -7.47
C ASP A 245 -9.49 -7.14 -6.22
N GLU A 246 -10.69 -7.70 -6.36
CA GLU A 246 -11.41 -8.39 -5.29
C GLU A 246 -10.54 -9.50 -4.63
N LYS A 247 -9.72 -10.22 -5.39
CA LYS A 247 -8.84 -11.26 -4.81
C LYS A 247 -7.72 -10.67 -3.98
N PHE A 248 -7.17 -9.52 -4.37
CA PHE A 248 -6.15 -8.84 -3.57
C PHE A 248 -6.75 -8.21 -2.31
N VAL A 249 -8.01 -7.75 -2.36
CA VAL A 249 -8.74 -7.36 -1.13
C VAL A 249 -8.84 -8.53 -0.17
N ASP A 250 -9.16 -9.74 -0.64
CA ASP A 250 -9.20 -10.93 0.21
C ASP A 250 -7.82 -11.28 0.78
N VAL A 251 -6.75 -11.18 -0.02
CA VAL A 251 -5.35 -11.30 0.45
C VAL A 251 -5.11 -10.34 1.62
N ILE A 252 -5.45 -9.06 1.47
CA ILE A 252 -5.25 -8.05 2.51
C ILE A 252 -6.00 -8.42 3.80
N VAL A 253 -7.29 -8.78 3.68
CA VAL A 253 -8.15 -9.13 4.82
C VAL A 253 -7.58 -10.33 5.57
N ARG A 254 -7.16 -11.38 4.87
CA ARG A 254 -6.64 -12.60 5.51
C ARG A 254 -5.25 -12.43 6.06
N ARG A 255 -4.38 -11.73 5.35
CA ARG A 255 -3.04 -11.39 5.84
C ARG A 255 -3.12 -10.59 7.15
N TYR A 256 -4.08 -9.67 7.27
CA TYR A 256 -4.35 -8.98 8.55
C TYR A 256 -4.85 -9.93 9.65
N ILE A 257 -5.78 -10.84 9.34
CA ILE A 257 -6.29 -11.82 10.32
C ILE A 257 -5.16 -12.72 10.83
N GLU A 258 -4.26 -13.16 9.94
CA GLU A 258 -3.10 -13.96 10.31
C GLU A 258 -2.12 -13.19 11.19
N GLN A 259 -1.76 -11.97 10.77
CA GLN A 259 -0.89 -11.05 11.51
C GLN A 259 -1.40 -10.77 12.93
N THR A 260 -2.71 -10.63 13.10
CA THR A 260 -3.34 -10.36 14.41
C THR A 260 -3.81 -11.62 15.13
N SER A 261 -3.72 -12.78 14.48
CA SER A 261 -4.21 -14.07 14.95
C SER A 261 -5.69 -14.05 15.39
N SER A 262 -6.50 -13.15 14.82
CA SER A 262 -7.91 -12.99 15.19
C SER A 262 -8.75 -12.42 14.05
N GLU A 263 -9.99 -12.92 13.94
CA GLU A 263 -11.03 -12.31 13.09
C GLU A 263 -11.94 -11.34 13.87
N ASP A 264 -11.69 -11.17 15.18
CA ASP A 264 -12.42 -10.21 16.00
C ASP A 264 -12.18 -8.79 15.50
N GLY A 265 -13.25 -8.02 15.35
CA GLY A 265 -13.14 -6.66 14.84
C GLY A 265 -13.00 -6.57 13.31
N VAL A 266 -13.13 -7.69 12.59
CA VAL A 266 -13.14 -7.73 11.12
C VAL A 266 -14.57 -7.74 10.60
N PHE A 267 -14.91 -6.74 9.77
CA PHE A 267 -16.23 -6.60 9.17
C PHE A 267 -16.13 -6.19 7.70
N VAL A 268 -17.12 -6.55 6.91
CA VAL A 268 -17.40 -5.91 5.62
C VAL A 268 -18.63 -5.03 5.76
N VAL A 269 -18.57 -3.81 5.22
CA VAL A 269 -19.74 -2.99 4.96
C VAL A 269 -20.08 -3.16 3.49
N ARG A 270 -21.19 -3.83 3.21
CA ARG A 270 -21.68 -4.13 1.86
C ARG A 270 -23.12 -3.65 1.76
N ASP A 271 -23.41 -2.82 0.75
CA ASP A 271 -24.74 -2.23 0.55
C ASP A 271 -25.29 -1.52 1.80
N GLY A 272 -24.40 -0.88 2.57
CA GLY A 272 -24.74 -0.20 3.83
C GLY A 272 -24.95 -1.11 5.04
N VAL A 273 -24.83 -2.43 4.88
CA VAL A 273 -24.97 -3.41 5.96
C VAL A 273 -23.58 -3.82 6.45
N LYS A 274 -23.36 -3.71 7.77
CA LYS A 274 -22.13 -4.18 8.42
C LYS A 274 -22.27 -5.66 8.80
N ILE A 275 -21.44 -6.50 8.20
CA ILE A 275 -21.46 -7.96 8.34
C ILE A 275 -20.12 -8.39 8.96
N PRO A 276 -20.10 -9.16 10.07
CA PRO A 276 -18.85 -9.68 10.61
C PRO A 276 -18.21 -10.68 9.65
N TYR A 277 -16.87 -10.76 9.61
CA TYR A 277 -16.14 -11.70 8.75
C TYR A 277 -16.65 -13.14 8.92
N SER A 278 -17.02 -13.49 10.15
CA SER A 278 -17.54 -14.81 10.50
C SER A 278 -18.83 -15.19 9.77
N GLU A 279 -19.61 -14.22 9.29
CA GLU A 279 -20.89 -14.41 8.60
C GLU A 279 -20.81 -14.13 7.09
N VAL A 280 -19.63 -13.78 6.56
CA VAL A 280 -19.48 -13.49 5.13
C VAL A 280 -19.68 -14.78 4.31
N PRO A 281 -20.65 -14.82 3.38
CA PRO A 281 -20.90 -15.99 2.55
C PRO A 281 -19.69 -16.32 1.68
N GLY A 282 -19.40 -17.62 1.51
CA GLY A 282 -18.32 -18.10 0.65
C GLY A 282 -16.93 -18.09 1.29
N LYS A 283 -16.80 -17.64 2.55
CA LYS A 283 -15.55 -17.79 3.30
C LYS A 283 -15.18 -19.29 3.42
N PRO A 284 -13.91 -19.68 3.25
CA PRO A 284 -13.48 -21.05 3.54
C PRO A 284 -13.77 -21.39 5.00
N VAL A 285 -14.45 -22.51 5.22
CA VAL A 285 -14.64 -23.04 6.58
C VAL A 285 -13.26 -23.45 7.09
N LYS A 286 -12.85 -22.99 8.28
CA LYS A 286 -11.68 -23.55 8.97
C LYS A 286 -11.90 -25.06 9.05
N THR A 287 -11.16 -25.83 8.25
CA THR A 287 -11.02 -27.27 8.50
C THR A 287 -10.31 -27.37 9.82
N SER A 288 -11.06 -27.68 10.89
CA SER A 288 -10.46 -28.09 12.15
C SER A 288 -9.48 -29.20 11.83
N ASP A 289 -8.20 -29.01 12.17
CA ASP A 289 -7.20 -30.06 12.07
C ASP A 289 -7.77 -31.34 12.65
N ASN A 290 -7.85 -32.34 11.79
CA ASN A 290 -8.23 -33.68 12.15
C ASN A 290 -7.04 -34.27 12.92
N THR A 291 -6.87 -33.90 14.18
CA THR A 291 -6.07 -34.70 15.13
C THR A 291 -6.81 -36.01 15.33
N GLN A 292 -6.56 -36.96 14.42
CA GLN A 292 -6.82 -38.37 14.65
C GLN A 292 -5.54 -38.97 15.24
N ASN A 293 -5.67 -39.33 16.53
CA ASN A 293 -5.09 -40.46 17.26
C ASN A 293 -3.77 -41.08 16.78
#